data_AF-A0A954FI10-F1
#
_entry.id   AF-A0A954FI10-F1
#
_cell.length_a   1.000
_cell.length_b   1.000
_cell.length_c   1.000
_cell.angle_alpha   90.00
_cell.angle_beta   90.00
_cell.angle_gamma   90.00
#
_symmetry.space_group_name_H-M   'P 1'
#
loop_
_entity.id
_entity.type
_entity.pdbx_description
1 polymer ?
#
loop_
_entity_poly.entity_id
_entity_poly.type
_entity_poly.pdbx_seq_one_letter_code
_entity_poly.pdbx_strand_id
1 'polypeptide(L)'
;MSRKAIPDSVQTSILLKSRRRCCICFWLQGLDELKKGQIAHLDQNHENADEDNLVFLCLEHHDEYDGKTSVSKGLRESEVRRWRDELYREMEYRFRTVKRHGFELRFVGVVWRGSKDAVAARFKLKNTGESAVKHPTVSMRLPDGIGGKMPKSRRVESTNMFIVEMPDLELWGMEESRQDLFEEGGRVGVKQVVGGINPQLLSGHSEEFDGLSIPLEQYPPGTDFEMEFRVDSDDTPPVYGRVTVSIPTDPEALIVEE
;
A
#
# COMPACT_ATOMS: atom_id res chain seq x y z
N MET A 1 -41.91 -34.91 1.79
CA MET A 1 -40.94 -35.09 2.89
C MET A 1 -40.45 -33.72 3.33
N SER A 2 -40.26 -33.51 4.63
CA SER A 2 -39.70 -32.26 5.16
C SER A 2 -38.23 -32.18 4.74
N ARG A 3 -37.85 -31.09 4.05
CA ARG A 3 -36.44 -30.85 3.71
C ARG A 3 -35.64 -30.72 5.02
N LYS A 4 -34.56 -31.49 5.14
CA LYS A 4 -33.61 -31.33 6.24
C LYS A 4 -32.91 -29.99 6.05
N ALA A 5 -32.91 -29.16 7.09
CA ALA A 5 -32.21 -27.89 7.04
C ALA A 5 -30.68 -28.13 7.00
N ILE A 6 -29.98 -27.41 6.13
CA ILE A 6 -28.51 -27.38 6.15
C ILE A 6 -28.10 -26.68 7.46
N PRO A 7 -27.17 -27.25 8.26
CA PRO A 7 -26.70 -26.58 9.48
C PRO A 7 -26.14 -25.18 9.19
N ASP A 8 -26.43 -24.22 10.07
CA ASP A 8 -26.02 -22.81 9.88
C ASP A 8 -24.49 -22.64 9.76
N SER A 9 -23.71 -23.47 10.46
CA SER A 9 -22.25 -23.47 10.36
C SER A 9 -21.75 -23.85 8.96
N VAL A 10 -22.40 -24.84 8.33
CA VAL A 10 -22.08 -25.29 6.98
C VAL A 10 -22.49 -24.24 5.95
N GLN A 11 -23.71 -23.66 6.09
CA GLN A 11 -24.14 -22.55 5.25
C GLN A 11 -23.16 -21.37 5.33
N THR A 12 -22.74 -21.01 6.55
CA THR A 12 -21.78 -19.93 6.78
C THR A 12 -20.43 -20.22 6.10
N SER A 13 -19.91 -21.45 6.25
CA SER A 13 -18.65 -21.87 5.62
C SER A 13 -18.70 -21.71 4.10
N ILE A 14 -19.76 -22.21 3.44
CA ILE A 14 -19.94 -22.13 1.98
C ILE A 14 -20.00 -20.67 1.51
N LEU A 15 -20.75 -19.83 2.22
CA LEU A 15 -20.89 -18.41 1.87
C LEU A 15 -19.57 -17.64 2.04
N LEU A 16 -18.75 -18.00 3.04
CA LEU A 16 -17.43 -17.40 3.25
C LEU A 16 -16.41 -17.87 2.20
N LYS A 17 -16.34 -19.18 1.93
CA LYS A 17 -15.44 -19.76 0.91
C LYS A 17 -15.73 -19.23 -0.49
N SER A 18 -17.02 -19.11 -0.85
CA SER A 18 -17.45 -18.52 -2.12
C SER A 18 -17.40 -16.99 -2.16
N ARG A 19 -17.37 -16.34 -0.98
CA ARG A 19 -17.60 -14.89 -0.82
C ARG A 19 -18.82 -14.39 -1.58
N ARG A 20 -19.91 -15.19 -1.56
CA ARG A 20 -21.17 -14.93 -2.28
C ARG A 20 -20.99 -14.68 -3.79
N ARG A 21 -20.00 -15.31 -4.41
CA ARG A 21 -19.82 -15.34 -5.87
C ARG A 21 -20.32 -16.65 -6.44
N CYS A 22 -20.99 -16.58 -7.58
CA CYS A 22 -21.35 -17.77 -8.34
C CYS A 22 -20.13 -18.26 -9.11
N CYS A 23 -19.73 -19.52 -8.92
CA CYS A 23 -18.56 -20.09 -9.59
C CYS A 23 -18.71 -20.15 -11.12
N ILE A 24 -19.94 -20.26 -11.63
CA ILE A 24 -20.23 -20.29 -13.06
C ILE A 24 -20.08 -18.90 -13.68
N CYS A 25 -20.71 -17.87 -13.09
CA CYS A 25 -20.51 -16.48 -13.50
C CYS A 25 -19.02 -16.09 -13.48
N PHE A 26 -18.31 -16.49 -12.42
CA PHE A 26 -16.92 -16.14 -12.24
C PHE A 26 -16.04 -16.71 -13.36
N TRP A 27 -16.11 -18.02 -13.61
CA TRP A 27 -15.21 -18.69 -14.55
C TRP A 27 -15.64 -18.61 -16.02
N LEU A 28 -16.94 -18.65 -16.30
CA LEU A 28 -17.43 -18.65 -17.69
C LEU A 28 -17.68 -17.25 -18.24
N GLN A 29 -18.00 -16.29 -17.37
CA GLN A 29 -18.36 -14.93 -17.78
C GLN A 29 -17.37 -13.87 -17.26
N GLY A 30 -16.40 -14.23 -16.41
CA GLY A 30 -15.45 -13.29 -15.82
C GLY A 30 -16.08 -12.32 -14.82
N LEU A 31 -17.29 -12.61 -14.32
CA LEU A 31 -18.03 -11.71 -13.44
C LEU A 31 -17.61 -11.92 -11.98
N ASP A 32 -16.86 -10.96 -11.45
CA ASP A 32 -16.30 -10.94 -10.10
C ASP A 32 -17.12 -10.08 -9.11
N GLU A 33 -18.45 -10.17 -9.21
CA GLU A 33 -19.36 -9.43 -8.36
C GLU A 33 -20.12 -10.32 -7.38
N LEU A 34 -20.57 -9.74 -6.27
CA LEU A 34 -21.44 -10.42 -5.33
C LEU A 34 -22.78 -10.71 -5.99
N LYS A 35 -23.26 -11.95 -5.88
CA LYS A 35 -24.53 -12.37 -6.47
C LYS A 35 -25.59 -12.60 -5.40
N LYS A 36 -26.85 -12.31 -5.76
CA LYS A 36 -28.01 -12.85 -5.04
C LYS A 36 -28.19 -14.31 -5.49
N GLY A 37 -28.27 -15.23 -4.53
CA GLY A 37 -28.18 -16.65 -4.82
C GLY A 37 -28.61 -17.54 -3.66
N GLN A 38 -28.53 -18.85 -3.90
CA GLN A 38 -28.93 -19.91 -2.98
C GLN A 38 -27.87 -21.03 -2.96
N ILE A 39 -27.93 -21.86 -1.92
CA ILE A 39 -27.07 -23.04 -1.80
C ILE A 39 -27.81 -24.23 -2.42
N ALA A 40 -27.22 -24.80 -3.47
CA ALA A 40 -27.70 -26.01 -4.14
C ALA A 40 -26.97 -27.26 -3.64
N HIS A 41 -27.65 -28.40 -3.69
CA HIS A 41 -27.07 -29.72 -3.46
C HIS A 41 -26.60 -30.27 -4.81
N LEU A 42 -25.31 -30.59 -4.93
CA LEU A 42 -24.70 -31.07 -6.16
C LEU A 42 -25.33 -32.40 -6.59
N ASP A 43 -25.50 -33.35 -5.68
CA ASP A 43 -26.16 -34.64 -5.97
C ASP A 43 -27.70 -34.56 -6.13
N GLN A 44 -28.29 -33.36 -6.05
CA GLN A 44 -29.74 -33.12 -6.05
C GLN A 44 -30.50 -33.84 -4.91
N ASN A 45 -29.78 -34.34 -3.89
CA ASN A 45 -30.35 -34.98 -2.72
C ASN A 45 -30.36 -34.01 -1.53
N HIS A 46 -31.55 -33.51 -1.22
CA HIS A 46 -31.80 -32.57 -0.12
C HIS A 46 -31.53 -33.13 1.30
N GLU A 47 -31.23 -34.42 1.44
CA GLU A 47 -30.83 -35.02 2.71
C GLU A 47 -29.31 -34.97 2.95
N ASN A 48 -28.52 -34.74 1.89
CA ASN A 48 -27.06 -34.75 1.93
C ASN A 48 -26.49 -33.34 2.16
N ALA A 49 -26.46 -32.94 3.43
CA ALA A 49 -25.93 -31.64 3.86
C ALA A 49 -24.39 -31.61 4.03
N ASP A 50 -23.66 -32.55 3.44
CA ASP A 50 -22.19 -32.54 3.48
C ASP A 50 -21.67 -31.30 2.75
N GLU A 51 -20.70 -30.60 3.36
CA GLU A 51 -20.18 -29.33 2.81
C GLU A 51 -19.63 -29.48 1.38
N ASP A 52 -18.95 -30.59 1.11
CA ASP A 52 -18.43 -30.92 -0.21
C ASP A 52 -19.51 -31.28 -1.24
N ASN A 53 -20.76 -31.50 -0.81
CA ASN A 53 -21.92 -31.69 -1.69
C ASN A 53 -22.67 -30.37 -1.94
N LEU A 54 -22.29 -29.27 -1.31
CA LEU A 54 -23.02 -28.01 -1.42
C LEU A 54 -22.27 -26.97 -2.25
N VAL A 55 -23.01 -26.09 -2.91
CA VAL A 55 -22.46 -25.01 -3.73
C VAL A 55 -23.36 -23.77 -3.67
N PHE A 56 -22.76 -22.58 -3.57
CA PHE A 56 -23.48 -21.33 -3.74
C PHE A 56 -23.54 -20.94 -5.22
N LEU A 57 -24.75 -20.71 -5.75
CA LEU A 57 -25.00 -20.26 -7.11
C LEU A 57 -25.90 -19.03 -7.11
N CYS A 58 -25.73 -18.14 -8.10
CA CYS A 58 -26.72 -17.08 -8.33
C CYS A 58 -28.06 -17.70 -8.75
N LEU A 59 -29.17 -16.98 -8.55
CA LEU A 59 -30.51 -17.53 -8.83
C LEU A 59 -30.63 -18.09 -10.27
N GLU A 60 -30.07 -17.40 -11.26
CA GLU A 60 -30.07 -17.84 -12.66
C GLU A 60 -29.39 -19.20 -12.86
N HIS A 61 -28.13 -19.36 -12.41
CA HIS A 61 -27.42 -20.62 -12.55
C HIS A 61 -27.92 -21.70 -11.57
N HIS A 62 -28.55 -21.30 -10.46
CA HIS A 62 -29.23 -22.22 -9.57
C HIS A 62 -30.44 -22.86 -10.28
N ASP A 63 -31.27 -22.04 -10.93
CA ASP A 63 -32.42 -22.51 -11.69
C ASP A 63 -32.00 -23.35 -12.90
N GLU A 64 -30.91 -22.99 -13.58
CA GLU A 64 -30.34 -23.78 -14.68
C GLU A 64 -29.82 -25.16 -14.21
N TYR A 65 -29.23 -25.21 -13.02
CA TYR A 65 -28.68 -26.44 -12.44
C TYR A 65 -29.77 -27.40 -11.95
N ASP A 66 -30.78 -26.88 -11.26
CA ASP A 66 -31.92 -27.66 -10.78
C ASP A 66 -32.91 -28.00 -11.92
N GLY A 67 -32.90 -27.20 -12.98
CA GLY A 67 -33.78 -27.35 -14.14
C GLY A 67 -33.43 -28.53 -15.04
N LYS A 68 -34.47 -29.12 -15.66
CA LYS A 68 -34.31 -30.07 -16.76
C LYS A 68 -34.69 -29.38 -18.07
N THR A 69 -33.70 -29.12 -18.91
CA THR A 69 -33.94 -28.61 -20.26
C THR A 69 -34.14 -29.76 -21.24
N SER A 70 -35.07 -29.61 -22.18
CA SER A 70 -35.37 -30.63 -23.19
C SER A 70 -34.55 -30.47 -24.48
N VAL A 71 -33.83 -29.35 -24.63
CA VAL A 71 -33.15 -28.95 -25.87
C VAL A 71 -31.65 -28.69 -25.65
N SER A 72 -31.28 -27.90 -24.65
CA SER A 72 -29.87 -27.63 -24.32
C SER A 72 -29.32 -28.69 -23.36
N LYS A 73 -27.98 -28.78 -23.26
CA LYS A 73 -27.36 -29.43 -22.10
C LYS A 73 -27.29 -28.42 -20.98
N GLY A 74 -28.02 -28.63 -19.89
CA GLY A 74 -27.87 -27.85 -18.67
C GLY A 74 -26.54 -28.12 -17.96
N LEU A 75 -26.29 -27.37 -16.90
CA LEU A 75 -25.12 -27.51 -16.03
C LEU A 75 -25.02 -28.91 -15.44
N ARG A 76 -23.82 -29.49 -15.44
CA ARG A 76 -23.56 -30.83 -14.89
C ARG A 76 -22.93 -30.75 -13.51
N GLU A 77 -23.23 -31.72 -12.65
CA GLU A 77 -22.64 -31.81 -11.31
C GLU A 77 -21.10 -31.71 -11.33
N SER A 78 -20.44 -32.48 -12.20
CA SER A 78 -18.98 -32.49 -12.28
C SER A 78 -18.38 -31.16 -12.73
N GLU A 79 -19.10 -30.41 -13.55
CA GLU A 79 -18.72 -29.07 -14.00
C GLU A 79 -18.86 -28.06 -12.88
N VAL A 80 -20.02 -28.02 -12.22
CA VAL A 80 -20.27 -27.11 -11.10
C VAL A 80 -19.32 -27.38 -9.93
N ARG A 81 -19.09 -28.66 -9.60
CA ARG A 81 -18.13 -29.08 -8.58
C ARG A 81 -16.72 -28.57 -8.89
N ARG A 82 -16.25 -28.77 -10.12
CA ARG A 82 -14.92 -28.31 -10.54
C ARG A 82 -14.79 -26.79 -10.42
N TRP A 83 -15.76 -26.03 -10.93
CA TRP A 83 -15.70 -24.57 -10.89
C TRP A 83 -15.83 -24.01 -9.47
N ARG A 84 -16.62 -24.64 -8.60
CA ARG A 84 -16.68 -24.31 -7.18
C ARG A 84 -15.31 -24.47 -6.52
N ASP A 85 -14.65 -25.61 -6.73
CA ASP A 85 -13.36 -25.90 -6.09
C ASP A 85 -12.28 -24.91 -6.56
N GLU A 86 -12.26 -24.57 -7.85
CA GLU A 86 -11.35 -23.52 -8.37
C GLU A 86 -11.70 -22.13 -7.83
N LEU A 87 -12.98 -21.79 -7.69
CA LEU A 87 -13.39 -20.54 -7.05
C LEU A 87 -12.88 -20.47 -5.60
N TYR A 88 -13.00 -21.54 -4.82
CA TYR A 88 -12.53 -21.56 -3.44
C TYR A 88 -11.01 -21.38 -3.36
N ARG A 89 -10.25 -22.04 -4.24
CA ARG A 89 -8.79 -21.85 -4.34
C ARG A 89 -8.43 -20.42 -4.68
N GLU A 90 -9.13 -19.80 -5.64
CA GLU A 90 -8.90 -18.41 -6.04
C GLU A 90 -9.24 -17.43 -4.90
N MET A 91 -10.37 -17.63 -4.21
CA MET A 91 -10.75 -16.79 -3.06
C MET A 91 -9.78 -16.93 -1.90
N GLU A 92 -9.31 -18.15 -1.63
CA GLU A 92 -8.28 -18.42 -0.61
C GLU A 92 -6.94 -17.81 -1.02
N TYR A 93 -6.52 -17.94 -2.28
CA TYR A 93 -5.31 -17.32 -2.80
C TYR A 93 -5.35 -15.80 -2.60
N ARG A 94 -6.45 -15.15 -3.01
CA ARG A 94 -6.68 -13.70 -2.81
C ARG A 94 -6.71 -13.30 -1.33
N PHE A 95 -7.18 -14.18 -0.44
CA PHE A 95 -7.18 -13.90 1.01
C PHE A 95 -5.79 -14.01 1.62
N ARG A 96 -5.07 -15.09 1.30
CA ARG A 96 -3.70 -15.30 1.77
C ARG A 96 -2.73 -14.28 1.17
N THR A 97 -3.09 -13.69 0.03
CA THR A 97 -2.38 -12.54 -0.56
C THR A 97 -2.91 -11.17 -0.11
N VAL A 98 -3.60 -11.07 1.03
CA VAL A 98 -3.55 -9.83 1.84
C VAL A 98 -2.12 -9.71 2.38
N LYS A 99 -1.23 -9.36 1.47
CA LYS A 99 0.20 -9.23 1.70
C LYS A 99 0.37 -8.17 2.78
N ARG A 100 1.19 -8.45 3.78
CA ARG A 100 1.47 -7.46 4.82
C ARG A 100 2.09 -6.24 4.15
N HIS A 101 1.55 -5.06 4.43
CA HIS A 101 2.14 -3.79 4.01
C HIS A 101 2.82 -3.18 5.22
N GLY A 102 4.01 -2.65 5.02
CA GLY A 102 4.81 -2.12 6.10
C GLY A 102 5.91 -1.25 5.56
N PHE A 103 6.17 -0.16 6.28
CA PHE A 103 7.28 0.72 6.01
C PHE A 103 8.06 0.96 7.28
N GLU A 104 9.37 1.04 7.14
CA GLU A 104 10.26 1.50 8.17
C GLU A 104 11.02 2.71 7.64
N LEU A 105 10.82 3.87 8.27
CA LEU A 105 11.60 5.08 7.96
C LEU A 105 12.68 5.22 9.03
N ARG A 106 13.93 5.35 8.59
CA ARG A 106 15.08 5.58 9.48
C ARG A 106 15.76 6.89 9.12
N PHE A 107 16.14 7.63 10.14
CA PHE A 107 17.11 8.70 10.00
C PHE A 107 18.51 8.10 9.82
N VAL A 108 19.25 8.56 8.81
CA VAL A 108 20.59 8.06 8.48
C VAL A 108 21.66 9.05 8.95
N GLY A 109 21.40 10.35 8.83
CA GLY A 109 22.34 11.40 9.18
C GLY A 109 21.93 12.74 8.58
N VAL A 110 22.83 13.71 8.62
CA VAL A 110 22.64 15.02 7.99
C VAL A 110 23.70 15.29 6.94
N VAL A 111 23.36 16.14 5.98
CA VAL A 111 24.19 16.48 4.81
C VAL A 111 24.34 18.00 4.73
N TRP A 112 25.57 18.47 4.52
CA TRP A 112 25.81 19.87 4.24
C TRP A 112 25.54 20.18 2.77
N ARG A 113 24.69 21.16 2.51
CA ARG A 113 24.40 21.68 1.16
C ARG A 113 24.84 23.13 1.01
N GLY A 114 26.08 23.46 1.42
CA GLY A 114 26.72 24.76 1.14
C GLY A 114 26.23 25.98 1.95
N SER A 115 25.17 25.86 2.75
CA SER A 115 24.85 26.83 3.82
C SER A 115 25.66 26.50 5.07
N LYS A 116 26.15 27.48 5.83
CA LYS A 116 26.79 27.23 7.15
C LYS A 116 25.78 27.12 8.29
N ASP A 117 24.54 27.53 8.03
CA ASP A 117 23.54 27.75 9.08
C ASP A 117 22.45 26.69 9.07
N ALA A 118 22.43 25.80 8.07
CA ALA A 118 21.44 24.74 7.96
C ALA A 118 21.99 23.48 7.28
N VAL A 119 21.45 22.33 7.69
CA VAL A 119 21.76 21.02 7.14
C VAL A 119 20.50 20.38 6.56
N ALA A 120 20.67 19.47 5.60
CA ALA A 120 19.61 18.59 5.11
C ALA A 120 19.60 17.30 5.92
N ALA A 121 18.42 16.72 6.18
CA ALA A 121 18.31 15.41 6.81
C ALA A 121 18.25 14.31 5.75
N ARG A 122 19.01 13.24 5.96
CA ARG A 122 19.01 12.04 5.12
C ARG A 122 18.21 10.95 5.79
N PHE A 123 17.26 10.39 5.04
CA PHE A 123 16.39 9.32 5.49
C PHE A 123 16.52 8.09 4.60
N LYS A 124 16.16 6.94 5.15
CA LYS A 124 16.06 5.66 4.46
C LYS A 124 14.67 5.08 4.67
N LEU A 125 13.90 4.96 3.60
CA LEU A 125 12.62 4.27 3.62
C LEU A 125 12.83 2.83 3.17
N LYS A 126 12.48 1.86 4.03
CA LYS A 126 12.48 0.44 3.70
C LYS A 126 11.05 -0.07 3.59
N ASN A 127 10.75 -0.79 2.51
CA ASN A 127 9.53 -1.56 2.40
C ASN A 127 9.69 -2.88 3.17
N THR A 128 9.01 -2.97 4.32
CA THR A 128 9.01 -4.17 5.19
C THR A 128 7.81 -5.08 4.91
N GLY A 129 6.95 -4.70 3.96
CA GLY A 129 5.85 -5.51 3.48
C GLY A 129 6.27 -6.62 2.52
N GLU A 130 5.30 -7.42 2.11
CA GLU A 130 5.44 -8.61 1.26
C GLU A 130 5.16 -8.32 -0.24
N SER A 131 4.86 -7.07 -0.58
CA SER A 131 4.57 -6.59 -1.95
C SER A 131 5.51 -5.49 -2.37
N ALA A 132 5.76 -5.39 -3.67
CA ALA A 132 6.20 -4.12 -4.25
C ALA A 132 5.11 -3.06 -4.07
N VAL A 133 5.53 -1.82 -3.85
CA VAL A 133 4.63 -0.68 -3.68
C VAL A 133 4.93 0.39 -4.72
N LYS A 134 3.88 0.92 -5.35
CA LYS A 134 3.97 1.96 -6.38
C LYS A 134 3.86 3.35 -5.75
N HIS A 135 4.67 4.28 -6.26
CA HIS A 135 4.67 5.69 -5.89
C HIS A 135 4.70 5.95 -4.37
N PRO A 136 5.63 5.34 -3.60
CA PRO A 136 5.70 5.58 -2.16
C PRO A 136 6.02 7.06 -1.90
N THR A 137 5.12 7.73 -1.19
CA THR A 137 5.21 9.14 -0.84
C THR A 137 5.31 9.27 0.68
N VAL A 138 6.40 9.88 1.16
CA VAL A 138 6.60 10.15 2.58
C VAL A 138 6.15 11.58 2.87
N SER A 139 5.23 11.70 3.81
CA SER A 139 4.77 12.96 4.39
C SER A 139 5.26 13.04 5.82
N MET A 140 5.94 14.12 6.18
CA MET A 140 6.49 14.33 7.52
C MET A 140 5.93 15.61 8.13
N ARG A 141 5.44 15.53 9.36
CA ARG A 141 5.04 16.73 10.12
C ARG A 141 6.26 17.60 10.34
N LEU A 142 6.18 18.88 10.02
CA LEU A 142 7.28 19.83 10.19
C LEU A 142 7.17 20.56 11.53
N PRO A 143 8.11 20.37 12.46
CA PRO A 143 8.24 21.20 13.64
C PRO A 143 8.53 22.67 13.30
N ASP A 144 8.36 23.54 14.29
CA ASP A 144 8.70 24.95 14.14
C ASP A 144 10.19 25.11 13.79
N GLY A 145 10.46 25.98 12.81
CA GLY A 145 11.81 26.25 12.31
C GLY A 145 12.36 25.27 11.29
N ILE A 146 11.81 24.05 11.18
CA ILE A 146 12.23 23.10 10.15
C ILE A 146 11.51 23.43 8.84
N GLY A 147 12.30 23.63 7.78
CA GLY A 147 11.77 23.84 6.42
C GLY A 147 11.48 22.52 5.73
N GLY A 148 10.40 22.45 4.95
CA GLY A 148 10.08 21.25 4.14
C GLY A 148 10.88 21.14 2.84
N LYS A 149 11.64 22.17 2.47
CA LYS A 149 12.54 22.18 1.30
C LYS A 149 13.98 22.06 1.76
N MET A 150 14.84 21.50 0.91
CA MET A 150 16.27 21.42 1.21
C MET A 150 16.93 22.81 1.24
N PRO A 151 18.01 22.99 2.05
CA PRO A 151 18.78 24.22 2.05
C PRO A 151 19.42 24.44 0.67
N LYS A 152 19.35 25.68 0.16
CA LYS A 152 19.90 26.02 -1.16
C LYS A 152 21.41 25.78 -1.20
N SER A 153 21.85 24.98 -2.17
CA SER A 153 23.26 24.87 -2.54
C SER A 153 23.80 26.22 -3.01
N ARG A 154 24.74 26.82 -2.27
CA ARG A 154 25.44 28.02 -2.75
C ARG A 154 26.58 27.60 -3.68
N ARG A 155 26.27 27.33 -4.94
CA ARG A 155 27.30 27.11 -5.98
C ARG A 155 27.84 28.46 -6.43
N VAL A 156 28.99 28.87 -5.89
CA VAL A 156 29.72 30.07 -6.37
C VAL A 156 30.68 29.62 -7.46
N GLU A 157 30.24 29.61 -8.72
CA GLU A 157 31.18 29.52 -9.84
C GLU A 157 31.78 30.90 -10.12
N SER A 158 33.08 31.06 -9.88
CA SER A 158 33.81 32.27 -10.27
C SER A 158 34.24 32.17 -11.73
N THR A 159 33.32 32.39 -12.66
CA THR A 159 33.68 32.80 -14.02
C THR A 159 33.77 34.32 -14.05
N ASN A 160 34.76 34.82 -14.80
CA ASN A 160 35.35 36.15 -14.62
C ASN A 160 34.48 37.34 -15.09
N MET A 161 33.16 37.26 -14.95
CA MET A 161 32.15 38.33 -15.02
C MET A 161 30.79 37.62 -14.91
N PHE A 162 29.95 38.02 -13.95
CA PHE A 162 28.58 37.54 -13.67
C PHE A 162 28.46 36.30 -12.75
N ILE A 163 27.95 36.54 -11.53
CA ILE A 163 27.37 35.49 -10.67
C ILE A 163 25.99 35.18 -11.26
N VAL A 164 25.84 33.99 -11.85
CA VAL A 164 24.52 33.48 -12.28
C VAL A 164 24.06 32.48 -11.24
N GLU A 165 23.07 32.86 -10.42
CA GLU A 165 22.36 31.89 -9.60
C GLU A 165 21.53 30.99 -10.52
N MET A 166 21.94 29.72 -10.67
CA MET A 166 21.09 28.73 -11.32
C MET A 166 19.96 28.31 -10.37
N PRO A 167 18.71 28.24 -10.83
CA PRO A 167 17.63 27.67 -10.03
C PRO A 167 17.90 26.18 -9.78
N ASP A 168 17.85 25.78 -8.53
CA ASP A 168 17.97 24.39 -8.10
C ASP A 168 16.70 23.64 -8.55
N LEU A 169 16.76 22.99 -9.71
CA LEU A 169 15.66 22.23 -10.31
C LEU A 169 15.70 20.78 -9.80
N GLU A 170 15.48 20.62 -8.50
CA GLU A 170 15.23 19.30 -7.93
C GLU A 170 13.80 18.86 -8.22
N LEU A 171 13.58 18.32 -9.41
CA LEU A 171 12.26 17.79 -9.85
C LEU A 171 11.66 16.76 -8.89
N TRP A 172 12.47 16.16 -8.02
CA TRP A 172 12.06 15.15 -7.05
C TRP A 172 12.40 15.58 -5.62
N GLY A 173 12.67 16.87 -5.36
CA GLY A 173 12.98 17.40 -4.03
C GLY A 173 11.83 17.24 -3.04
N MET A 174 12.12 17.41 -1.75
CA MET A 174 11.05 17.49 -0.75
C MET A 174 10.34 18.84 -0.86
N GLU A 175 9.02 18.83 -0.80
CA GLU A 175 8.19 20.02 -0.91
C GLU A 175 7.45 20.31 0.40
N GLU A 176 7.29 21.59 0.73
CA GLU A 176 6.46 21.99 1.86
C GLU A 176 5.02 22.27 1.41
N SER A 177 4.05 21.73 2.13
CA SER A 177 2.63 21.92 1.91
C SER A 177 1.87 22.03 3.23
N ARG A 178 0.65 22.61 3.19
CA ARG A 178 -0.27 22.65 4.34
C ARG A 178 -1.37 21.62 4.13
N GLN A 179 -1.48 20.66 5.04
CA GLN A 179 -2.42 19.53 4.90
C GLN A 179 -2.93 19.05 6.25
N ASP A 180 -4.13 18.46 6.25
CA ASP A 180 -4.80 17.90 7.42
C ASP A 180 -4.36 16.46 7.73
N LEU A 181 -3.07 16.13 7.51
CA LEU A 181 -2.57 14.76 7.67
C LEU A 181 -2.29 14.39 9.13
N PHE A 182 -1.78 15.34 9.91
CA PHE A 182 -1.42 15.16 11.31
C PHE A 182 -2.25 16.08 12.23
N GLU A 183 -2.58 17.27 11.73
CA GLU A 183 -3.42 18.27 12.38
C GLU A 183 -4.02 19.19 11.32
N GLU A 184 -5.14 19.85 11.64
CA GLU A 184 -5.84 20.74 10.71
C GLU A 184 -4.94 21.92 10.29
N GLY A 185 -4.71 22.08 8.99
CA GLY A 185 -3.87 23.10 8.40
C GLY A 185 -2.37 22.97 8.71
N GLY A 186 -1.92 21.80 9.21
CA GLY A 186 -0.55 21.53 9.63
C GLY A 186 0.48 21.63 8.52
N ARG A 187 1.73 21.99 8.87
CA ARG A 187 2.85 22.04 7.92
C ARG A 187 3.43 20.64 7.73
N VAL A 188 3.56 20.24 6.47
CA VAL A 188 4.04 18.91 6.07
C VAL A 188 5.10 19.04 4.99
N GLY A 189 6.20 18.31 5.15
CA GLY A 189 7.15 18.08 4.08
C GLY A 189 6.79 16.79 3.35
N VAL A 190 6.70 16.83 2.03
CA VAL A 190 6.25 15.73 1.18
C VAL A 190 7.36 15.36 0.22
N LYS A 191 7.68 14.07 0.13
CA LYS A 191 8.70 13.54 -0.77
C LYS A 191 8.21 12.28 -1.44
N GLN A 192 8.22 12.26 -2.76
CA GLN A 192 8.15 11.01 -3.51
C GLN A 192 9.52 10.34 -3.46
N VAL A 193 9.59 9.17 -2.82
CA VAL A 193 10.88 8.57 -2.42
C VAL A 193 11.62 7.99 -3.61
N VAL A 194 10.87 7.41 -4.55
CA VAL A 194 11.43 6.80 -5.77
C VAL A 194 11.10 7.72 -6.94
N GLY A 195 12.12 8.13 -7.69
CA GLY A 195 11.95 8.95 -8.90
C GLY A 195 11.71 8.10 -10.15
N GLY A 196 11.27 8.74 -11.24
CA GLY A 196 11.15 8.11 -12.57
C GLY A 196 9.71 7.93 -13.07
N ILE A 197 9.55 7.23 -14.20
CA ILE A 197 8.28 7.12 -14.94
C ILE A 197 7.31 6.08 -14.32
N ASN A 198 7.81 5.19 -13.47
CA ASN A 198 7.00 4.20 -12.74
C ASN A 198 7.71 3.79 -11.43
N PRO A 199 7.80 4.69 -10.45
CA PRO A 199 8.56 4.46 -9.25
C PRO A 199 7.94 3.35 -8.40
N GLN A 200 8.73 2.29 -8.18
CA GLN A 200 8.33 1.12 -7.40
C GLN A 200 9.39 0.77 -6.37
N LEU A 201 8.96 0.56 -5.13
CA LEU A 201 9.81 0.07 -4.06
C LEU A 201 9.49 -1.40 -3.79
N LEU A 202 10.41 -2.28 -4.17
CA LEU A 202 10.25 -3.73 -4.02
C LEU A 202 10.23 -4.15 -2.54
N SER A 203 9.59 -5.29 -2.27
CA SER A 203 9.60 -5.93 -0.94
C SER A 203 11.04 -6.11 -0.44
N GLY A 204 11.31 -5.71 0.80
CA GLY A 204 12.62 -5.81 1.45
C GLY A 204 13.67 -4.78 1.00
N HIS A 205 13.40 -4.01 -0.06
CA HIS A 205 14.32 -2.99 -0.57
C HIS A 205 14.15 -1.67 0.18
N SER A 206 15.17 -0.82 0.08
CA SER A 206 15.21 0.48 0.72
C SER A 206 15.74 1.53 -0.21
N GLU A 207 15.23 2.74 -0.08
CA GLU A 207 15.68 3.91 -0.84
C GLU A 207 16.04 5.03 0.12
N GLU A 208 17.13 5.71 -0.20
CA GLU A 208 17.63 6.84 0.57
C GLU A 208 17.27 8.14 -0.12
N PHE A 209 16.91 9.15 0.67
CA PHE A 209 16.59 10.47 0.15
C PHE A 209 16.97 11.55 1.14
N ASP A 210 17.35 12.70 0.59
CA ASP A 210 17.55 13.92 1.34
C ASP A 210 16.26 14.74 1.34
N GLY A 211 16.01 15.40 2.46
CA GLY A 211 14.88 16.29 2.66
C GLY A 211 15.05 17.11 3.91
N LEU A 212 14.10 18.03 4.12
CA LEU A 212 14.10 18.98 5.23
C LEU A 212 15.28 19.97 5.23
N SER A 213 15.05 21.16 5.78
CA SER A 213 16.10 22.10 6.14
C SER A 213 16.06 22.32 7.64
N ILE A 214 17.13 21.94 8.32
CA ILE A 214 17.27 22.04 9.76
C ILE A 214 18.23 23.20 10.07
N PRO A 215 17.74 24.32 10.62
CA PRO A 215 18.59 25.43 11.02
C PRO A 215 19.38 25.08 12.30
N LEU A 216 20.70 25.16 12.23
CA LEU A 216 21.60 24.79 13.34
C LEU A 216 21.54 25.77 14.51
N GLU A 217 21.07 27.00 14.29
CA GLU A 217 20.85 27.97 15.38
C GLU A 217 19.76 27.50 16.34
N GLN A 218 18.69 26.88 15.81
CA GLN A 218 17.57 26.38 16.61
C GLN A 218 17.75 24.92 17.03
N TYR A 219 18.46 24.13 16.22
CA TYR A 219 18.74 22.72 16.48
C TYR A 219 20.26 22.51 16.50
N PRO A 220 20.94 22.90 17.60
CA PRO A 220 22.40 22.79 17.70
C PRO A 220 22.86 21.32 17.70
N PRO A 221 24.14 21.05 17.37
CA PRO A 221 24.73 19.72 17.46
C PRO A 221 24.48 19.05 18.83
N GLY A 222 24.07 17.78 18.81
CA GLY A 222 23.63 17.02 19.99
C GLY A 222 22.14 17.11 20.29
N THR A 223 21.37 17.83 19.47
CA THR A 223 19.90 17.90 19.62
C THR A 223 19.25 16.66 18.99
N ASP A 224 18.36 16.04 19.75
CA ASP A 224 17.46 15.00 19.27
C ASP A 224 16.02 15.52 19.26
N PHE A 225 15.26 15.18 18.22
CA PHE A 225 13.83 15.45 18.18
C PHE A 225 13.08 14.36 17.42
N GLU A 226 11.82 14.15 17.78
CA GLU A 226 10.95 13.18 17.13
C GLU A 226 10.08 13.85 16.07
N MET A 227 9.86 13.13 14.97
CA MET A 227 8.95 13.55 13.90
C MET A 227 7.95 12.43 13.60
N GLU A 228 6.71 12.83 13.39
CA GLU A 228 5.66 11.95 12.90
C GLU A 228 5.71 11.90 11.37
N PHE A 229 5.60 10.69 10.82
CA PHE A 229 5.55 10.49 9.37
C PHE A 229 4.36 9.61 8.98
N ARG A 230 3.95 9.78 7.73
CA ARG A 230 2.93 9.00 7.03
C ARG A 230 3.51 8.59 5.68
N VAL A 231 3.33 7.33 5.30
CA VAL A 231 3.68 6.81 3.98
C VAL A 231 2.42 6.45 3.23
N ASP A 232 2.22 7.09 2.09
CA ASP A 232 1.13 6.84 1.16
C ASP A 232 1.61 6.10 -0.09
N SER A 233 0.71 5.36 -0.71
CA SER A 233 0.95 4.65 -1.96
C SER A 233 -0.37 4.31 -2.64
N ASP A 234 -0.34 4.02 -3.95
CA ASP A 234 -1.56 3.74 -4.73
C ASP A 234 -2.30 2.47 -4.27
N ASP A 235 -1.54 1.44 -3.91
CA ASP A 235 -2.06 0.08 -3.76
C ASP A 235 -2.14 -0.37 -2.28
N THR A 236 -1.80 0.49 -1.31
CA THR A 236 -1.75 0.11 0.12
C THR A 236 -2.30 1.21 1.04
N PRO A 237 -2.96 0.84 2.16
CA PRO A 237 -3.40 1.82 3.17
C PRO A 237 -2.22 2.62 3.74
N PRO A 238 -2.44 3.87 4.19
CA PRO A 238 -1.39 4.71 4.74
C PRO A 238 -0.76 4.09 5.99
N VAL A 239 0.57 4.16 6.07
CA VAL A 239 1.33 3.68 7.22
C VAL A 239 1.88 4.87 8.00
N TYR A 240 1.60 4.91 9.30
CA TYR A 240 2.07 5.97 10.20
C TYR A 240 3.22 5.47 11.06
N GLY A 241 4.12 6.38 11.43
CA GLY A 241 5.20 6.06 12.34
C GLY A 241 5.86 7.30 12.92
N ARG A 242 6.91 7.06 13.70
CA ARG A 242 7.77 8.09 14.28
C ARG A 242 9.22 7.80 13.93
N VAL A 243 9.97 8.87 13.72
CA VAL A 243 11.42 8.81 13.49
C VAL A 243 12.09 9.83 14.40
N THR A 244 13.16 9.42 15.06
CA THR A 244 14.03 10.31 15.82
C THR A 244 15.13 10.84 14.91
N VAL A 245 15.28 12.15 14.86
CA VAL A 245 16.34 12.86 14.14
C VAL A 245 17.35 13.35 15.16
N SER A 246 18.62 13.06 14.91
CA SER A 246 19.73 13.41 15.79
C SER A 246 20.74 14.26 15.03
N ILE A 247 21.01 15.47 15.51
CA ILE A 247 22.05 16.32 14.92
C ILE A 247 23.39 15.88 15.50
N PRO A 248 24.31 15.34 14.68
CA PRO A 248 25.57 14.80 15.21
C PRO A 248 26.43 15.92 15.81
N THR A 249 27.11 15.60 16.92
CA THR A 249 28.06 16.52 17.58
C THR A 249 29.41 16.59 16.87
N ASP A 250 29.75 15.55 16.11
CA ASP A 250 31.03 15.43 15.41
C ASP A 250 30.92 16.04 14.00
N PRO A 251 31.74 17.05 13.66
CA PRO A 251 31.81 17.60 12.32
C PRO A 251 32.16 16.58 11.24
N GLU A 252 32.91 15.51 11.56
CA GLU A 252 33.24 14.46 10.59
C GLU A 252 32.07 13.50 10.31
N ALA A 253 31.09 13.44 11.19
CA ALA A 253 29.84 12.71 10.97
C ALA A 253 28.84 13.48 10.09
N LEU A 254 29.14 14.74 9.76
CA LEU A 254 28.38 15.54 8.79
C LEU A 254 28.88 15.16 7.39
N ILE A 255 28.09 14.37 6.66
CA ILE A 255 28.48 13.92 5.32
C ILE A 255 28.55 15.16 4.42
N VAL A 256 29.77 15.54 4.04
CA VAL A 256 30.02 16.49 2.96
C VAL A 256 29.94 15.68 1.67
N GLU A 257 28.95 15.97 0.82
CA GLU A 257 29.02 15.44 -0.55
C GLU A 257 30.21 16.09 -1.26
N GLU A 258 31.18 15.28 -1.69
CA GLU A 258 32.23 15.66 -2.65
C GLU A 258 31.64 16.04 -4.02
#